data_AF-A0A817M9Y5-F1
#
_entry.id   AF-A0A817M9Y5-F1
#
_cell.length_a   1.000
_cell.length_b   1.000
_cell.length_c   1.000
_cell.angle_alpha   90.00
_cell.angle_beta   90.00
_cell.angle_gamma   90.00
#
_symmetry.space_group_name_H-M   'P 1'
#
loop_
_entity.id
_entity.type
_entity.pdbx_description
1 polymer ?
#
loop_
_entity_poly.entity_id
_entity_poly.type
_entity_poly.pdbx_seq_one_letter_code
_entity_poly.pdbx_strand_id
1 'polypeptide(L)'
;MEEKEEMRLTADQNIVRFLINKQKFDRLWELDGTIIERLNGKPLANFASFDNPQFLISALIILILETHFASLSTMWYGVVQKARQRLLELLGNDSKQLESLAESIHQQL
;
A
#
# COMPACT_ATOMS: atom_id res chain seq x y z
N MET A 1 -40.29 5.58 9.86
CA MET A 1 -39.59 4.32 9.55
C MET A 1 -38.26 4.76 8.98
N GLU A 2 -37.21 4.74 9.80
CA GLU A 2 -35.88 5.20 9.41
C GLU A 2 -35.31 4.22 8.38
N GLU A 3 -35.30 4.61 7.11
CA GLU A 3 -34.44 3.96 6.12
C GLU A 3 -33.01 4.26 6.54
N LYS A 4 -32.35 3.25 7.14
CA LYS A 4 -30.89 3.22 7.24
C LYS A 4 -30.36 3.15 5.82
N GLU A 5 -30.09 4.30 5.23
CA GLU A 5 -29.36 4.43 4.00
C GLU A 5 -27.93 3.93 4.27
N GLU A 6 -27.72 2.63 4.07
CA GLU A 6 -26.38 2.06 4.01
C GLU A 6 -25.65 2.77 2.87
N MET A 7 -24.84 3.77 3.21
CA MET A 7 -23.96 4.46 2.29
C MET A 7 -23.09 3.41 1.58
N ARG A 8 -23.45 3.08 0.34
CA ARG A 8 -22.66 2.17 -0.49
C ARG A 8 -21.31 2.83 -0.76
N LEU A 9 -20.25 2.15 -0.38
CA LEU A 9 -18.90 2.61 -0.67
C LEU A 9 -18.68 2.69 -2.19
N THR A 10 -17.97 3.70 -2.64
CA THR A 10 -17.50 3.79 -4.03
C THR A 10 -16.53 2.66 -4.35
N ALA A 11 -16.23 2.42 -5.63
CA ALA A 11 -15.24 1.44 -6.04
C ALA A 11 -13.88 1.69 -5.35
N ASP A 12 -13.41 2.94 -5.34
CA ASP A 12 -12.16 3.34 -4.70
C ASP A 12 -12.18 3.12 -3.18
N GLN A 13 -13.28 3.47 -2.52
CA GLN A 13 -13.43 3.23 -1.08
C GLN A 13 -13.41 1.74 -0.74
N ASN A 14 -13.99 0.90 -1.60
CA ASN A 14 -13.92 -0.56 -1.44
C ASN A 14 -12.48 -1.09 -1.61
N ILE A 15 -11.72 -0.54 -2.57
CA ILE A 15 -10.31 -0.89 -2.77
C ILE A 15 -9.48 -0.48 -1.55
N VAL A 16 -9.60 0.77 -1.10
CA VAL A 16 -8.88 1.26 0.09
C VAL A 16 -9.23 0.42 1.32
N ARG A 17 -10.52 0.13 1.55
CA ARG A 17 -10.95 -0.73 2.66
C ARG A 17 -10.39 -2.14 2.55
N PHE A 18 -10.37 -2.72 1.35
CA PHE A 18 -9.76 -4.02 1.10
C PHE A 18 -8.27 -4.02 1.48
N LEU A 19 -7.52 -3.00 1.04
CA LEU A 19 -6.10 -2.87 1.36
C LEU A 19 -5.86 -2.74 2.86
N ILE A 20 -6.61 -1.89 3.56
CA ILE A 20 -6.53 -1.75 5.02
C ILE A 20 -6.77 -3.08 5.72
N ASN A 21 -7.83 -3.81 5.34
CA ASN A 21 -8.18 -5.09 5.95
C ASN A 21 -7.19 -6.22 5.65
N LYS A 22 -6.31 -6.04 4.66
CA LYS A 22 -5.24 -6.98 4.31
C LYS A 22 -3.91 -6.66 4.97
N GLN A 23 -3.80 -5.56 5.72
CA GLN A 23 -2.61 -5.30 6.52
C GLN A 23 -2.49 -6.36 7.62
N LYS A 24 -1.33 -7.03 7.69
CA LYS A 24 -1.03 -8.03 8.71
C LYS A 24 -0.78 -7.35 10.07
N PHE A 25 -0.74 -8.15 11.13
CA PHE A 25 -0.46 -7.68 12.49
C PHE A 25 0.93 -7.04 12.63
N ASP A 26 1.90 -7.48 11.81
CA ASP A 26 3.22 -6.88 11.71
C ASP A 26 3.23 -5.50 11.02
N ARG A 27 2.05 -5.00 10.61
CA ARG A 27 1.81 -3.71 9.95
C ARG A 27 2.26 -3.66 8.48
N LEU A 28 2.62 -4.80 7.89
CA LEU A 28 3.00 -4.91 6.48
C LEU A 28 1.92 -5.64 5.69
N TRP A 29 2.11 -5.68 4.37
CA TRP A 29 1.25 -6.43 3.47
C TRP A 29 1.98 -7.60 2.86
N GLU A 30 1.25 -8.69 2.69
CA GLU A 30 1.65 -9.84 1.89
C GLU A 30 0.46 -10.17 0.99
N LEU A 31 0.42 -9.49 -0.15
CA LEU A 31 -0.59 -9.70 -1.19
C LEU A 31 0.03 -10.52 -2.31
N ASP A 32 -0.80 -11.29 -3.00
CA ASP A 32 -0.34 -12.01 -4.18
C ASP A 32 -0.05 -11.03 -5.33
N GLY A 33 0.87 -11.39 -6.22
CA GLY A 33 1.30 -10.53 -7.33
C GLY A 33 0.18 -10.14 -8.31
N THR A 34 -0.86 -10.95 -8.46
CA THR A 34 -2.05 -10.66 -9.28
C THR A 34 -2.92 -9.56 -8.67
N ILE A 35 -2.96 -9.44 -7.33
CA ILE A 35 -3.65 -8.31 -6.67
C ILE A 35 -2.88 -7.02 -6.95
N ILE A 36 -1.55 -7.04 -6.87
CA ILE A 36 -0.72 -5.88 -7.22
C ILE A 36 -0.89 -5.49 -8.69
N GLU A 37 -0.89 -6.48 -9.59
CA GLU A 37 -1.12 -6.24 -11.02
C GLU A 37 -2.50 -5.63 -11.29
N ARG A 38 -3.54 -6.07 -10.58
CA ARG A 38 -4.88 -5.45 -10.70
C ARG A 38 -4.92 -4.01 -10.20
N LEU A 39 -4.14 -3.68 -9.17
CA LEU A 39 -4.11 -2.33 -8.60
C LEU A 39 -3.31 -1.34 -9.43
N ASN A 40 -2.28 -1.83 -10.14
CA ASN A 40 -1.30 -0.98 -10.80
C ASN A 40 -1.18 -1.20 -12.33
N GLY A 41 -1.89 -2.18 -12.87
CA GLY A 41 -1.82 -2.57 -14.29
C GLY A 41 -0.47 -3.16 -14.72
N LYS A 42 0.46 -3.40 -13.79
CA LYS A 42 1.82 -3.87 -14.05
C LYS A 42 2.16 -5.06 -13.14
N PRO A 43 2.77 -6.14 -13.66
CA PRO A 43 3.18 -7.29 -12.86
C PRO A 43 4.16 -6.89 -11.75
N LEU A 44 4.09 -7.56 -10.59
CA LEU A 44 5.02 -7.34 -9.48
C LEU A 44 6.49 -7.54 -9.90
N ALA A 45 6.74 -8.45 -10.85
CA ALA A 45 8.07 -8.73 -11.39
C ALA A 45 8.73 -7.52 -12.08
N ASN A 46 7.96 -6.52 -12.49
CA ASN A 46 8.52 -5.30 -13.07
C ASN A 46 9.27 -4.46 -12.03
N PHE A 47 8.90 -4.59 -10.74
CA PHE A 47 9.48 -3.82 -9.63
C PHE A 47 10.69 -4.54 -9.00
N ALA A 48 11.61 -5.01 -9.84
CA ALA A 48 12.69 -5.98 -9.52
C ALA A 48 13.81 -5.48 -8.58
N SER A 49 13.64 -4.37 -7.86
CA SER A 49 14.73 -3.69 -7.16
C SER A 49 14.94 -4.09 -5.69
N PHE A 50 14.17 -5.03 -5.15
CA PHE A 50 14.26 -5.39 -3.72
C PHE A 50 14.21 -6.90 -3.43
N ASP A 51 15.20 -7.38 -2.67
CA ASP A 51 15.36 -8.81 -2.31
C ASP A 51 14.28 -9.34 -1.36
N ASN A 52 13.52 -8.46 -0.72
CA ASN A 52 12.41 -8.83 0.17
C ASN A 52 11.05 -8.50 -0.47
N PRO A 53 10.31 -9.50 -1.00
CA PRO A 53 9.03 -9.30 -1.64
C PRO A 53 7.98 -8.63 -0.74
N GLN A 54 7.98 -8.91 0.57
CA GLN A 54 7.03 -8.30 1.50
C GLN A 54 7.26 -6.78 1.62
N PHE A 55 8.52 -6.35 1.60
CA PHE A 55 8.87 -4.93 1.70
C PHE A 55 8.50 -4.21 0.42
N LEU A 56 8.80 -4.83 -0.72
CA LEU A 56 8.42 -4.34 -2.03
C LEU A 56 6.89 -4.17 -2.16
N ILE A 57 6.13 -5.21 -1.82
CA ILE A 57 4.66 -5.19 -1.84
C ILE A 57 4.12 -4.09 -0.91
N SER A 58 4.67 -3.98 0.29
CA SER A 58 4.23 -2.96 1.26
C SER A 58 4.53 -1.55 0.78
N ALA A 59 5.72 -1.31 0.21
CA ALA A 59 6.09 -0.03 -0.38
C ALA A 59 5.20 0.33 -1.58
N LEU A 60 4.88 -0.64 -2.45
CA LEU A 60 3.94 -0.48 -3.56
C LEU A 60 2.55 -0.06 -3.07
N ILE A 61 2.00 -0.74 -2.06
CA ILE A 61 0.68 -0.41 -1.53
C ILE A 61 0.66 0.97 -0.88
N ILE A 62 1.71 1.33 -0.13
CA ILE A 62 1.86 2.68 0.42
C ILE A 62 1.80 3.71 -0.70
N LEU A 63 2.61 3.54 -1.75
CA LEU A 63 2.66 4.48 -2.85
C LEU A 63 1.34 4.55 -3.61
N ILE A 64 0.70 3.41 -3.91
CA ILE A 64 -0.61 3.37 -4.57
C ILE A 64 -1.67 4.12 -3.75
N LEU A 65 -1.68 3.94 -2.43
CA LEU A 65 -2.60 4.67 -1.54
C LEU A 65 -2.32 6.18 -1.57
N GLU A 66 -1.06 6.57 -1.57
CA GLU A 66 -0.62 7.97 -1.59
C GLU A 66 -0.84 8.66 -2.94
N THR A 67 -0.72 7.93 -4.06
CA THR A 67 -0.86 8.49 -5.42
C THR A 67 -2.27 8.33 -5.96
N HIS A 68 -2.79 7.11 -6.05
CA HIS A 68 -4.06 6.81 -6.73
C HIS A 68 -5.27 7.07 -5.82
N PHE A 69 -5.09 7.00 -4.49
CA PHE A 69 -6.15 7.17 -3.51
C PHE A 69 -5.91 8.34 -2.54
N ALA A 70 -5.16 9.37 -2.97
CA ALA A 70 -4.82 10.55 -2.17
C ALA A 70 -6.05 11.23 -1.54
N SER A 71 -7.16 11.31 -2.29
CA SER A 71 -8.43 11.90 -1.84
C SER A 71 -9.09 11.15 -0.68
N LEU A 72 -8.71 9.89 -0.45
CA LEU A 72 -9.21 9.03 0.63
C LEU A 72 -8.21 8.91 1.79
N SER A 73 -7.25 9.83 1.90
CA SER A 73 -6.18 9.81 2.91
C SER A 73 -6.67 9.65 4.34
N THR A 74 -7.82 10.22 4.69
CA THR A 74 -8.42 10.05 6.03
C THR A 74 -8.72 8.59 6.38
N MET A 75 -8.93 7.72 5.39
CA MET A 75 -9.16 6.29 5.60
C MET A 75 -7.88 5.51 5.86
N TRP A 76 -6.79 5.82 5.13
CA TRP A 76 -5.58 4.99 5.13
C TRP A 76 -4.38 5.59 5.85
N TYR A 77 -4.40 6.88 6.21
CA TYR A 77 -3.22 7.60 6.73
C TYR A 77 -2.56 6.88 7.91
N GLY A 78 -3.32 6.52 8.95
CA GLY A 78 -2.77 5.86 10.13
C GLY A 78 -2.18 4.48 9.85
N VAL A 79 -2.75 3.75 8.89
CA VAL A 79 -2.31 2.42 8.45
C VAL A 79 -0.99 2.55 7.68
N VAL A 80 -0.88 3.54 6.79
CA VAL A 80 0.33 3.85 6.02
C VAL A 80 1.47 4.32 6.92
N GLN A 81 1.22 5.23 7.87
CA GLN A 81 2.28 5.70 8.78
C GLN A 81 2.87 4.57 9.63
N LYS A 82 2.02 3.65 10.12
CA LYS A 82 2.46 2.46 10.86
C LYS A 82 3.32 1.52 9.99
N ALA A 83 2.95 1.35 8.72
CA ALA A 83 3.71 0.52 7.78
C ALA A 83 5.06 1.17 7.42
N ARG A 84 5.09 2.48 7.15
CA ARG A 84 6.31 3.26 6.90
C ARG A 84 7.30 3.13 8.06
N GLN A 85 6.81 3.33 9.30
CA GLN A 85 7.64 3.15 10.49
C GLN A 85 8.19 1.73 10.58
N ARG A 86 7.37 0.71 10.31
CA ARG A 86 7.81 -0.68 10.36
C ARG A 86 8.87 -1.00 9.31
N LEU A 87 8.70 -0.53 8.08
CA LEU A 87 9.70 -0.69 7.02
C LEU A 87 11.02 -0.04 7.42
N LEU A 88 10.97 1.17 7.97
CA LEU A 88 12.16 1.88 8.46
C LEU A 88 12.89 1.07 9.54
N GLU A 89 12.16 0.55 10.54
CA GLU A 89 12.72 -0.32 11.59
C GLU A 89 13.42 -1.56 11.03
N LEU A 90 12.80 -2.22 10.03
CA LEU A 90 13.30 -3.44 9.41
C LEU A 90 14.48 -3.19 8.48
N LEU A 91 14.58 -2.00 7.90
CA LEU A 91 15.72 -1.53 7.10
C LEU A 91 16.85 -0.96 7.96
N GLY A 92 16.88 -1.31 9.26
CA GLY A 92 17.94 -0.88 10.18
C GLY A 92 17.90 0.62 10.53
N ASN A 93 16.74 1.26 10.37
CA ASN A 93 16.54 2.70 10.45
C ASN A 93 17.35 3.53 9.43
N ASP A 94 17.77 2.90 8.32
CA ASP A 94 18.37 3.63 7.19
C ASP A 94 17.26 4.18 6.29
N SER A 95 16.95 5.46 6.47
CA SER A 95 15.92 6.14 5.67
C SER A 95 16.26 6.20 4.18
N LYS A 96 17.54 6.13 3.81
CA LYS A 96 17.97 6.21 2.40
C LYS A 96 17.55 4.98 1.60
N GLN A 97 17.53 3.81 2.24
CA GLN A 97 17.07 2.58 1.59
C GLN A 97 15.57 2.64 1.31
N LEU A 98 14.80 3.15 2.29
CA LEU A 98 13.36 3.31 2.12
C LEU A 98 13.02 4.36 1.06
N GLU A 99 13.74 5.49 1.06
CA GLU A 99 13.59 6.55 0.04
C GLU A 99 13.96 6.03 -1.36
N SER A 100 15.08 5.33 -1.50
CA SER A 100 15.51 4.76 -2.79
C SER A 100 14.51 3.72 -3.31
N LEU A 101 13.96 2.87 -2.43
CA LEU A 101 12.90 1.92 -2.79
C LEU A 101 11.64 2.66 -3.25
N ALA A 102 11.21 3.67 -2.50
CA ALA A 102 10.04 4.45 -2.83
C ALA A 102 10.20 5.18 -4.17
N GLU A 103 11.35 5.79 -4.42
CA GLU A 103 11.66 6.48 -5.68
C GLU A 103 11.72 5.52 -6.86
N SER A 104 12.38 4.36 -6.69
CA SER A 104 12.46 3.31 -7.72
C SER A 104 11.08 2.82 -8.15
N ILE A 105 10.18 2.62 -7.19
CA ILE A 105 8.80 2.22 -7.48
C ILE A 105 8.03 3.39 -8.10
N HIS A 106 8.19 4.61 -7.59
CA HIS A 106 7.47 5.79 -8.07
C HIS A 106 7.77 6.09 -9.55
N GLN A 107 9.02 5.88 -10.01
CA GLN A 107 9.37 5.99 -11.43
C GLN A 107 8.69 4.94 -12.33
N GLN A 108 8.17 3.88 -11.74
CA GLN A 108 7.57 2.74 -12.43
C GLN A 108 6.06 2.63 -12.24
N LEU A 109 5.44 3.46 -11.39
CA LEU A 109 3.98 3.63 -11.30
C LEU A 109 3.50 4.41 -12.52
#